data_AF-W2YQQ5-F1
#
_entry.id   AF-W2YQQ5-F1
#
_cell.length_a   1.000
_cell.length_b   1.000
_cell.length_c   1.000
_cell.angle_alpha   90.00
_cell.angle_beta   90.00
_cell.angle_gamma   90.00
#
_symmetry.space_group_name_H-M   'P 1'
#
loop_
_entity.id
_entity.type
_entity.pdbx_description
1 polymer ?
#
loop_
_entity_poly.entity_id
_entity_poly.type
_entity_poly.pdbx_seq_one_letter_code
_entity_poly.pdbx_strand_id
1 'polypeptide(L)'
;MHQPLHFSTERSKTWDQLKPSNYDAHGIIYKRDECWNVSATIPRQASVLVMSSKLDPQKLHMYAAAVLESLDGDNKELVTCIYSVHVALLSTTQ
;
A
#
# COMPACT_ATOMS: atom_id res chain seq x y z
N MET A 1 -11.28 -13.02 10.82
CA MET A 1 -12.08 -11.94 10.20
C MET A 1 -11.10 -10.84 9.82
N HIS A 2 -10.65 -10.81 8.57
CA HIS A 2 -9.71 -9.78 8.10
C HIS A 2 -10.54 -8.62 7.52
N GLN A 3 -10.47 -7.44 8.14
CA GLN A 3 -11.06 -6.24 7.56
C GLN A 3 -10.28 -5.85 6.30
N PRO A 4 -10.93 -5.58 5.17
CA PRO A 4 -10.25 -5.05 3.99
C PRO A 4 -9.70 -3.66 4.34
N LEU A 5 -8.42 -3.40 4.03
CA LEU A 5 -7.84 -2.07 4.14
C LEU A 5 -8.53 -1.15 3.11
N HIS A 6 -9.49 -0.35 3.58
CA HIS A 6 -10.12 0.70 2.78
C HIS A 6 -9.28 1.98 2.90
N PHE A 7 -8.48 2.26 1.88
CA PHE A 7 -7.81 3.55 1.75
C PHE A 7 -8.80 4.58 1.25
N SER A 8 -9.28 5.41 2.16
CA SER A 8 -10.11 6.56 1.81
C SER A 8 -9.60 7.82 2.48
N THR A 9 -9.53 8.90 1.70
CA THR A 9 -9.48 10.28 2.19
C THR A 9 -10.83 10.73 2.77
N GLU A 10 -11.81 9.83 2.88
CA GLU A 10 -13.07 10.06 3.58
C GLU A 10 -12.80 10.61 4.98
N ARG A 11 -13.42 11.77 5.24
CA ARG A 11 -13.38 12.48 6.50
C ARG A 11 -13.79 11.53 7.63
N SER A 12 -12.82 11.11 8.45
CA SER A 12 -13.11 10.23 9.57
C SER A 12 -13.85 10.99 10.67
N LYS A 13 -14.64 10.31 11.50
CA LYS A 13 -15.29 10.91 12.68
C LYS A 13 -14.29 11.56 13.65
N THR A 14 -13.03 11.13 13.62
CA THR A 14 -11.92 11.72 14.37
C THR A 14 -11.44 13.04 13.78
N TRP A 15 -11.58 13.28 12.47
CA TRP A 15 -11.25 14.55 11.81
C TRP A 15 -12.15 15.70 12.31
N ASP A 16 -13.43 15.43 12.52
CA ASP A 16 -14.40 16.44 12.99
C ASP A 16 -14.10 16.96 14.40
N GLN A 17 -13.39 16.18 15.23
CA GLN A 17 -13.03 16.55 16.60
C GLN A 17 -11.79 17.46 16.68
N LEU A 18 -10.97 17.52 15.63
CA LEU A 18 -9.69 18.21 15.64
C LEU A 18 -9.80 19.72 15.38
N LYS A 19 -11.02 20.27 15.26
CA LYS A 19 -11.29 21.68 14.88
C LYS A 19 -10.31 22.16 13.79
N PRO A 20 -10.24 21.49 12.63
CA PRO A 20 -9.44 21.97 11.53
C PRO A 20 -9.88 23.40 11.19
N SER A 21 -8.93 24.30 10.94
CA SER A 21 -9.22 25.66 10.46
C SER A 21 -10.25 25.62 9.33
N ASN A 22 -11.05 26.68 9.14
CA ASN A 22 -12.04 26.85 8.05
C ASN A 22 -11.40 26.91 6.64
N TYR A 23 -10.26 26.24 6.43
CA TYR A 23 -9.61 26.08 5.16
C TYR A 23 -10.50 25.20 4.28
N ASP A 24 -11.21 25.84 3.36
CA ASP A 24 -12.01 25.20 2.32
C ASP A 24 -11.08 24.59 1.27
N ALA A 25 -10.31 23.59 1.68
CA ALA A 25 -9.58 22.75 0.76
C ALA A 25 -10.56 21.80 0.09
N HIS A 26 -10.76 21.98 -1.21
CA HIS A 26 -11.26 20.88 -2.02
C HIS A 26 -10.22 19.76 -1.96
N GLY A 27 -10.59 18.65 -1.29
CA GLY A 27 -9.75 17.46 -1.28
C GLY A 27 -9.47 17.02 -2.72
N ILE A 28 -8.25 16.54 -2.99
CA ILE A 28 -7.96 15.88 -4.26
C ILE A 28 -8.69 14.53 -4.25
N ILE A 29 -9.92 14.53 -4.74
CA ILE A 29 -10.75 13.34 -4.87
C ILE A 29 -10.55 12.80 -6.27
N TYR A 30 -9.76 11.73 -6.37
CA TYR A 30 -9.60 11.01 -7.63
C TYR A 30 -10.89 10.24 -7.93
N LYS A 31 -11.40 10.37 -9.16
CA LYS A 31 -12.49 9.51 -9.64
C LYS A 31 -11.96 8.08 -9.74
N ARG A 32 -12.61 7.16 -9.06
CA ARG A 32 -12.31 5.72 -9.15
C ARG A 32 -12.73 5.25 -10.54
N ASP A 33 -11.79 4.71 -11.30
CA ASP A 33 -12.03 4.12 -12.61
C ASP A 33 -12.15 2.59 -12.52
N GLU A 34 -12.25 1.93 -13.67
CA GLU A 34 -12.39 0.48 -13.77
C GLU A 34 -11.16 -0.28 -13.24
N CYS A 35 -10.03 0.40 -13.05
CA CYS A 35 -8.81 -0.19 -12.50
C CYS A 35 -8.69 0.03 -10.98
N TRP A 36 -9.55 0.87 -10.39
CA TRP A 36 -9.50 1.15 -8.96
C TRP A 36 -9.86 -0.09 -8.13
N ASN A 37 -8.94 -0.48 -7.23
CA ASN A 37 -9.12 -1.59 -6.29
C ASN A 37 -9.46 -2.94 -6.98
N VAL A 38 -8.99 -3.12 -8.22
CA VAL A 38 -9.09 -4.39 -8.95
C VAL A 38 -7.81 -5.20 -8.74
N SER A 39 -7.98 -6.45 -8.33
CA SER A 39 -6.90 -7.43 -8.20
C SER A 39 -6.31 -7.79 -9.57
N ALA A 40 -4.99 -7.78 -9.67
CA ALA A 40 -4.30 -8.28 -10.86
C ALA A 40 -4.15 -9.81 -10.79
N THR A 41 -4.56 -10.51 -11.84
CA THR A 41 -4.33 -11.95 -12.00
C THR A 41 -2.90 -12.22 -12.47
N ILE A 42 -2.22 -13.13 -11.79
CA ILE A 42 -0.89 -13.61 -12.15
C ILE A 42 -1.04 -14.59 -13.33
N PRO A 43 -0.44 -14.30 -14.51
CA PRO A 43 -0.47 -15.23 -15.63
C PRO A 43 0.16 -16.58 -15.28
N ARG A 44 -0.32 -17.68 -15.87
CA ARG A 44 0.15 -19.06 -15.58
C ARG A 44 1.67 -19.26 -15.76
N GLN A 45 2.33 -18.41 -16.55
CA GLN A 45 3.76 -18.49 -16.85
C GLN A 45 4.59 -17.42 -16.13
N ALA A 46 4.00 -16.71 -15.17
CA ALA A 46 4.66 -15.66 -14.40
C ALA A 46 4.71 -15.99 -12.91
N SER A 47 5.70 -15.40 -12.25
CA SER A 47 5.85 -15.35 -10.79
C SER A 47 5.93 -13.90 -10.35
N VAL A 48 5.41 -13.59 -9.17
CA VAL A 48 5.53 -12.24 -8.59
C VAL A 48 6.41 -12.28 -7.34
N LEU A 49 7.44 -11.43 -7.31
CA LEU A 49 8.23 -11.17 -6.12
C LEU A 49 7.89 -9.77 -5.62
N VAL A 50 7.29 -9.68 -4.43
CA VAL A 50 7.13 -8.41 -3.72
C VAL A 50 8.29 -8.28 -2.75
N MET A 51 8.96 -7.14 -2.74
CA MET A 51 10.05 -6.88 -1.81
C MET A 51 9.73 -5.66 -0.95
N SER A 52 10.02 -5.78 0.34
CA SER A 52 9.72 -4.74 1.32
C SER A 52 10.78 -4.62 2.39
N SER A 53 10.94 -3.41 2.91
CA SER A 53 11.84 -3.05 4.00
C SER A 53 11.06 -2.86 5.29
N LYS A 54 11.55 -3.41 6.40
CA LYS A 54 10.90 -3.24 7.70
C LYS A 54 11.14 -1.85 8.31
N LEU A 55 12.21 -1.16 7.91
CA LEU A 55 12.56 0.19 8.36
C LEU A 55 12.25 1.26 7.31
N ASP A 56 11.30 1.02 6.40
CA ASP A 56 10.85 2.00 5.42
C ASP A 56 9.72 2.89 5.99
N PRO A 57 10.02 4.16 6.36
CA PRO A 57 9.00 5.07 6.87
C PRO A 57 8.09 5.62 5.77
N GLN A 58 8.50 5.52 4.50
CA GLN A 58 7.73 6.05 3.36
C GLN A 58 6.70 5.04 2.88
N LYS A 59 7.03 3.75 2.91
CA LYS A 59 6.11 2.65 2.60
C LYS A 59 6.13 1.61 3.71
N LEU A 60 5.15 1.72 4.61
CA LEU A 60 4.96 0.76 5.69
C LEU A 60 4.87 -0.66 5.15
N HIS A 61 5.59 -1.57 5.80
CA HIS A 61 5.70 -2.98 5.42
C HIS A 61 4.33 -3.67 5.24
N MET A 62 3.32 -3.31 6.03
CA MET A 62 1.96 -3.85 5.92
C MET A 62 1.34 -3.68 4.54
N TYR A 63 1.72 -2.65 3.78
CA TYR A 63 1.22 -2.44 2.42
C TYR A 63 1.78 -3.45 1.43
N ALA A 64 3.01 -3.91 1.61
CA ALA A 64 3.56 -4.96 0.77
C ALA A 64 2.82 -6.29 0.97
N ALA A 65 2.46 -6.61 2.22
CA ALA A 65 1.62 -7.77 2.52
C ALA A 65 0.23 -7.63 1.90
N ALA A 66 -0.43 -6.48 2.06
CA ALA A 66 -1.74 -6.23 1.45
C ALA A 66 -1.70 -6.31 -0.07
N VAL A 67 -0.65 -5.80 -0.72
CA VAL A 67 -0.44 -5.94 -2.16
C VAL A 67 -0.29 -7.42 -2.54
N LEU A 68 0.55 -8.18 -1.86
CA LEU A 68 0.73 -9.61 -2.12
C LEU A 68 -0.60 -10.37 -2.00
N GLU A 69 -1.35 -10.13 -0.92
CA GLU A 69 -2.67 -10.75 -0.70
C GLU A 69 -3.67 -10.41 -1.80
N SER A 70 -3.65 -9.17 -2.31
CA SER A 70 -4.57 -8.72 -3.35
C SER A 70 -4.37 -9.37 -4.71
N LEU A 71 -3.20 -9.95 -5.00
CA LEU A 71 -2.93 -10.60 -6.29
C LEU A 71 -3.69 -11.92 -6.43
N ASP A 72 -4.31 -12.14 -7.58
CA ASP A 72 -5.02 -13.39 -7.87
C ASP A 72 -4.03 -14.41 -8.48
N GLY A 73 -3.75 -15.48 -7.74
CA GLY A 73 -2.78 -16.52 -8.10
C GLY A 73 -1.78 -16.85 -6.98
N ASP A 74 -1.24 -18.06 -7.02
CA ASP A 74 -0.44 -18.61 -5.91
C ASP A 74 1.08 -18.47 -6.11
N ASN A 75 1.53 -18.16 -7.33
CA ASN A 75 2.96 -18.04 -7.67
C ASN A 75 3.51 -16.67 -7.27
N LYS A 76 3.49 -16.39 -5.97
CA LYS A 76 3.87 -15.11 -5.39
C LYS A 76 4.57 -15.27 -4.05
N GLU A 77 5.54 -14.39 -3.79
CA GLU A 77 6.31 -14.38 -2.54
C GLU A 77 6.62 -12.94 -2.09
N LEU A 78 6.67 -12.74 -0.76
CA LEU A 78 7.12 -11.50 -0.13
C LEU A 78 8.49 -11.70 0.53
N VAL A 79 9.50 -11.02 0.00
CA VAL A 79 10.83 -10.94 0.61
C VAL A 79 10.92 -9.69 1.49
N THR A 80 11.33 -9.89 2.74
CA THR A 80 11.43 -8.80 3.72
C THR A 80 12.87 -8.53 4.12
N CYS A 81 13.36 -7.33 3.82
CA CYS A 81 14.62 -6.82 4.33
C CYS A 81 14.42 -6.25 5.73
N ILE A 82 14.91 -6.95 6.75
CA ILE A 82 14.65 -6.59 8.16
C ILE A 82 15.32 -5.27 8.57
N TYR A 83 16.50 -4.96 8.02
CA TYR A 83 17.33 -3.82 8.43
C TYR A 83 17.63 -2.85 7.29
N SER A 84 16.71 -2.73 6.33
CA SER A 84 16.85 -1.79 5.23
C SER A 84 15.77 -0.72 5.26
N VAL A 85 16.08 0.44 4.68
CA VAL A 85 15.18 1.60 4.55
C VAL A 85 14.52 1.59 3.16
N HIS A 86 13.86 2.70 2.79
CA HIS A 86 13.28 2.87 1.46
C HIS A 86 14.33 2.64 0.36
N VAL A 87 13.93 1.98 -0.74
CA VAL A 87 14.81 1.61 -1.86
C VAL A 87 16.00 0.73 -1.44
N ALA A 88 15.70 -0.38 -0.75
CA ALA A 88 16.70 -1.31 -0.21
C ALA A 88 17.81 -1.75 -1.19
N LEU A 89 17.48 -1.85 -2.48
CA LEU A 89 18.43 -2.27 -3.52
C LEU A 89 19.50 -1.22 -3.84
N LEU A 90 19.21 0.06 -3.60
CA LEU A 90 20.10 1.18 -3.92
C LEU A 90 20.71 1.81 -2.67
N SER A 91 20.17 1.51 -1.48
CA SER A 91 20.61 2.12 -0.22
C SER A 91 21.91 1.51 0.34
N THR A 92 22.52 0.54 -0.33
CA THR A 92 23.84 0.03 0.06
C THR A 92 24.93 0.96 -0.45
N THR A 93 25.46 1.82 0.42
CA THR A 93 26.88 2.17 0.35
C THR A 93 27.67 0.94 0.81
N GLN A 94 28.67 0.52 0.02
CA GLN A 94 29.67 -0.48 0.44
C GLN A 94 30.34 -0.09 1.75
#